data_AF-A0AA88ZIN1-F1
#
_entry.id   AF-A0AA88ZIN1-F1
#
_cell.length_a   1.000
_cell.length_b   1.000
_cell.length_c   1.000
_cell.angle_alpha   90.00
_cell.angle_beta   90.00
_cell.angle_gamma   90.00
#
_symmetry.space_group_name_H-M   'P 1'
#
loop_
_entity.id
_entity.type
_entity.pdbx_description
1 polymer ?
#
loop_
_entity_poly.entity_id
_entity_poly.type
_entity_poly.pdbx_seq_one_letter_code
_entity_poly.pdbx_strand_id
1 'polypeptide(L)'
;MIIIDEASGANLIANGTYTASNITIFDEASMNAAFSVTTTEETPGIYLSLDILESQEKSYTVNLKTDAFFTMNMDIEKTGEGSECCGIDTEIDSISVSGATSEIDLENKTITLFII
;
A
#
# COMPACT_ATOMS: atom_id res chain seq x y z
N MET A 1 1.38 4.02 1.20
CA MET A 1 1.20 4.30 -0.24
C MET A 1 0.76 5.74 -0.42
N ILE A 2 1.44 6.50 -1.29
CA ILE A 2 1.21 7.91 -1.56
C ILE A 2 0.72 8.02 -3.00
N ILE A 3 -0.27 8.88 -3.25
CA ILE A 3 -0.81 9.13 -4.61
C ILE A 3 -0.45 10.55 -5.02
N ILE A 4 0.35 10.69 -6.06
CA ILE A 4 0.82 11.96 -6.62
C ILE A 4 0.18 12.18 -7.98
N ASP A 5 -0.35 13.38 -8.20
CA ASP A 5 -0.70 13.85 -9.53
C ASP A 5 0.59 14.14 -10.32
N GLU A 6 0.79 13.46 -11.45
CA GLU A 6 2.01 13.56 -12.24
C GLU A 6 2.22 14.96 -12.83
N ALA A 7 1.12 15.66 -13.16
CA ALA A 7 1.18 16.98 -13.76
C ALA A 7 1.57 18.09 -12.76
N SER A 8 0.98 18.08 -11.55
CA SER A 8 1.18 19.13 -10.55
C SER A 8 2.16 18.76 -9.44
N GLY A 9 2.47 17.48 -9.26
CA GLY A 9 3.23 16.96 -8.12
C GLY A 9 2.45 16.98 -6.80
N ALA A 10 1.14 17.26 -6.83
CA ALA A 10 0.32 17.33 -5.62
C ALA A 10 0.05 15.93 -5.04
N ASN A 11 0.17 15.80 -3.72
CA ASN A 11 -0.33 14.63 -3.01
C ASN A 11 -1.86 14.67 -2.94
N LEU A 12 -2.49 13.75 -3.66
CA LEU A 12 -3.94 13.68 -3.85
C LEU A 12 -4.69 13.13 -2.64
N ILE A 13 -3.99 12.50 -1.70
CA ILE A 13 -4.54 12.15 -0.39
C ILE A 13 -4.50 13.39 0.51
N ALA A 14 -3.35 14.07 0.58
CA ALA A 14 -3.15 15.25 1.42
C ALA A 14 -4.13 16.40 1.11
N ASN A 15 -4.45 16.61 -0.17
CA ASN A 15 -5.36 17.67 -0.60
C ASN A 15 -6.86 17.26 -0.57
N GLY A 16 -7.17 16.02 -0.16
CA GLY A 16 -8.52 15.51 -0.04
C GLY A 16 -9.19 15.06 -1.35
N THR A 17 -8.46 14.98 -2.46
CA THR A 17 -8.98 14.48 -3.75
C THR A 17 -9.37 13.01 -3.65
N TYR A 18 -8.51 12.19 -3.05
CA TYR A 18 -8.82 10.81 -2.70
C TYR A 18 -9.05 10.67 -1.20
N THR A 19 -10.20 10.11 -0.88
CA THR A 19 -10.61 9.70 0.46
C THR A 19 -10.84 8.20 0.47
N ALA A 20 -11.03 7.59 1.65
CA ALA A 20 -11.34 6.17 1.77
C ALA A 20 -12.54 5.73 0.90
N SER A 21 -13.52 6.60 0.68
CA SER A 21 -14.68 6.31 -0.19
C SER A 21 -14.34 6.16 -1.68
N ASN A 22 -13.13 6.54 -2.08
CA ASN A 22 -12.68 6.52 -3.47
C ASN A 22 -11.74 5.35 -3.76
N ILE A 23 -11.39 4.57 -2.74
CA ILE A 23 -10.36 3.55 -2.79
C ILE A 23 -11.02 2.22 -2.46
N THR A 24 -10.78 1.22 -3.31
CA THR A 24 -11.06 -0.17 -2.97
C THR A 24 -9.79 -0.98 -3.15
N ILE A 25 -9.45 -1.79 -2.14
CA ILE A 25 -8.30 -2.67 -2.18
C ILE A 25 -8.77 -4.09 -1.91
N PHE A 26 -8.42 -5.00 -2.81
CA PHE A 26 -8.74 -6.41 -2.73
C PHE A 26 -7.45 -7.21 -2.60
N ASP A 27 -7.28 -7.92 -1.49
CA ASP A 27 -6.33 -9.03 -1.40
C ASP A 27 -6.86 -10.17 -2.28
N GLU A 28 -6.06 -10.68 -3.20
CA GLU A 28 -6.47 -11.78 -4.10
C GLU A 28 -6.86 -13.05 -3.34
N ALA A 29 -6.25 -13.32 -2.18
CA ALA A 29 -6.51 -14.53 -1.41
C ALA A 29 -7.79 -14.43 -0.57
N SER A 30 -8.03 -13.28 0.06
CA SER A 30 -9.13 -13.10 1.02
C SER A 30 -10.28 -12.24 0.49
N MET A 31 -10.13 -11.65 -0.70
CA MET A 31 -11.07 -10.73 -1.34
C MET A 31 -11.38 -9.48 -0.51
N ASN A 32 -10.54 -9.16 0.48
CA ASN A 32 -10.67 -7.97 1.32
C ASN A 32 -9.30 -7.57 1.86
N ALA A 33 -8.96 -6.28 1.81
CA ALA A 33 -7.79 -5.74 2.49
C ALA A 33 -8.21 -4.69 3.51
N ALA A 34 -7.67 -4.80 4.73
CA ALA A 34 -7.82 -3.75 5.73
C ALA A 34 -6.85 -2.59 5.41
N PHE A 35 -7.38 -1.38 5.32
CA PHE A 35 -6.57 -0.19 5.08
C PHE A 35 -7.17 1.04 5.76
N SER A 36 -6.33 2.05 5.96
CA SER A 36 -6.73 3.39 6.40
C SER A 36 -6.19 4.45 5.45
N VAL A 37 -6.84 5.61 5.44
CA VAL A 37 -6.42 6.79 4.70
C VAL A 37 -6.21 7.91 5.70
N THR A 38 -5.03 8.51 5.69
CA THR A 38 -4.70 9.62 6.58
C THR A 38 -4.20 10.82 5.78
N THR A 39 -4.68 11.99 6.18
CA THR A 39 -4.32 13.27 5.58
C THR A 39 -3.46 14.13 6.52
N THR A 40 -3.31 13.71 7.78
CA THR A 40 -2.70 14.53 8.85
C THR A 40 -1.44 13.92 9.47
N GLU A 41 -1.10 12.68 9.11
CA GLU A 41 0.19 12.10 9.51
C GLU A 41 1.36 12.83 8.82
N GLU A 42 2.57 12.60 9.34
CA GLU A 42 3.81 13.10 8.72
C GLU A 42 3.89 12.75 7.23
N THR A 43 3.36 11.59 6.84
CA THR A 43 3.23 11.17 5.45
C THR A 43 1.76 10.88 5.10
N PRO A 44 1.01 11.85 4.55
CA PRO A 44 -0.36 11.61 4.10
C PRO A 44 -0.41 10.51 3.02
N GLY A 45 -1.27 9.52 3.22
CA GLY A 45 -1.33 8.35 2.35
C GLY A 45 -2.33 7.28 2.77
N ILE A 46 -2.26 6.16 2.06
CA ILE A 46 -3.01 4.92 2.30
C ILE A 46 -2.09 3.94 3.04
N TYR A 47 -2.55 3.41 4.17
CA TYR A 47 -1.81 2.47 5.00
C TYR A 47 -2.53 1.13 5.00
N LEU A 48 -1.83 0.08 4.54
CA LEU A 48 -2.34 -1.29 4.55
C LEU A 48 -2.06 -1.93 5.90
N SER A 49 -3.06 -2.58 6.47
CA SER A 49 -2.90 -3.43 7.64
C SER A 49 -2.73 -4.86 7.18
N LEU A 50 -1.57 -5.44 7.47
CA LEU A 50 -1.20 -6.79 7.09
C LEU A 50 -1.21 -7.67 8.34
N ASP A 51 -1.95 -8.78 8.29
CA ASP A 51 -1.84 -9.85 9.27
C ASP A 51 -0.92 -10.93 8.69
N ILE A 52 0.21 -11.16 9.36
CA ILE A 52 1.30 -12.02 8.87
C ILE A 52 1.62 -13.03 9.97
N LEU A 53 1.43 -14.30 9.65
CA LEU A 53 1.67 -15.42 10.58
C LEU A 53 2.83 -16.31 10.13
N GLU A 54 3.20 -16.23 8.85
CA GLU A 54 4.28 -16.96 8.21
C GLU A 54 4.79 -16.17 6.99
N SER A 55 5.91 -16.60 6.40
CA SER A 55 6.37 -16.04 5.12
C SER A 55 5.30 -16.25 4.07
N GLN A 56 4.94 -15.19 3.35
CA GLN A 56 3.84 -15.22 2.40
C GLN A 56 4.01 -14.18 1.29
N GLU A 57 3.56 -14.55 0.11
CA GLU A 57 3.30 -13.60 -0.97
C GLU A 57 1.90 -13.02 -0.81
N LYS A 58 1.77 -11.71 -1.00
CA LYS A 58 0.49 -11.00 -1.03
C LYS A 58 0.32 -10.24 -2.33
N SER A 59 -0.84 -10.39 -2.95
CA SER A 59 -1.22 -9.61 -4.12
C SER A 59 -2.46 -8.77 -3.81
N TYR A 60 -2.38 -7.48 -4.10
CA TYR A 60 -3.44 -6.51 -3.88
C TYR A 60 -3.81 -5.84 -5.18
N THR A 61 -5.08 -5.96 -5.56
CA THR A 61 -5.66 -5.13 -6.61
C THR A 61 -6.20 -3.85 -5.97
N VAL A 62 -5.74 -2.70 -6.45
CA VAL A 62 -6.14 -1.38 -5.97
C VAL A 62 -6.87 -0.64 -7.09
N ASN A 63 -8.02 -0.09 -6.74
CA ASN A 63 -8.78 0.78 -7.63
C ASN A 63 -9.03 2.14 -6.95
N LEU A 64 -8.64 3.20 -7.64
CA LEU A 64 -8.90 4.59 -7.30
C LEU A 64 -10.05 5.08 -8.20
N LYS A 65 -11.30 4.90 -7.77
CA LYS A 65 -12.53 5.21 -8.53
C LYS A 65 -12.53 4.64 -9.97
N THR A 66 -12.40 5.52 -10.97
CA THR A 66 -12.37 5.25 -12.41
C THR A 66 -11.04 5.65 -13.01
N ASP A 67 -10.14 6.19 -12.20
CA ASP A 67 -9.04 7.02 -12.66
C ASP A 67 -7.75 6.19 -12.72
N ALA A 68 -7.59 5.24 -11.81
CA ALA A 68 -6.45 4.31 -11.83
C ALA A 68 -6.82 2.93 -11.28
N PHE A 69 -6.25 1.91 -11.92
CA PHE A 69 -6.34 0.52 -11.52
C PHE A 69 -4.95 -0.11 -11.63
N PHE A 70 -4.47 -0.70 -10.55
CA PHE A 70 -3.14 -1.31 -10.51
C PHE A 70 -3.11 -2.49 -9.54
N THR A 71 -2.11 -3.34 -9.71
CA THR A 71 -1.88 -4.49 -8.84
C THR A 71 -0.52 -4.33 -8.18
N MET A 72 -0.49 -4.55 -6.87
CA MET A 72 0.69 -4.50 -6.02
C MET A 72 0.96 -5.89 -5.47
N ASN A 73 2.14 -6.43 -5.74
CA ASN A 73 2.59 -7.69 -5.16
C ASN A 73 3.69 -7.41 -4.14
N MET A 74 3.66 -8.15 -3.03
CA MET A 74 4.65 -8.06 -1.96
C MET A 74 5.08 -9.47 -1.57
N ASP A 75 6.38 -9.67 -1.44
CA ASP A 75 6.95 -10.86 -0.81
C ASP A 75 7.39 -10.49 0.60
N ILE A 76 6.92 -11.26 1.58
CA ILE A 76 7.12 -10.99 2.99
C ILE A 76 7.72 -12.22 3.64
N GLU A 77 8.92 -12.06 4.18
CA GLU A 77 9.66 -13.12 4.86
C GLU A 77 9.47 -13.03 6.37
N LYS A 78 9.19 -14.16 7.02
CA LYS A 78 9.31 -14.31 8.47
C LYS A 78 10.80 -14.46 8.82
N THR A 79 11.34 -13.47 9.52
CA THR A 79 12.76 -13.43 9.93
C THR A 79 12.97 -13.89 11.37
N GLY A 80 11.89 -14.02 12.14
CA GLY A 80 11.93 -14.47 13.53
C GLY A 80 10.55 -14.72 14.13
N GLU A 81 10.52 -15.30 15.33
CA GLU A 81 9.28 -15.52 16.07
C GLU A 81 8.70 -14.23 16.67
N GLY A 82 9.47 -13.15 16.71
CA GLY A 82 9.06 -11.88 17.29
C GLY A 82 8.68 -11.97 18.76
N SER A 83 7.63 -11.26 19.15
CA SER A 83 7.19 -11.19 20.55
C SER A 83 5.67 -11.07 20.68
N GLU A 84 5.14 -11.47 21.83
CA GLU A 84 3.70 -11.47 22.10
C GLU A 84 3.04 -10.09 21.93
N CYS A 85 3.77 -8.99 22.18
CA CYS A 85 3.24 -7.63 22.01
C CYS A 85 3.10 -7.18 20.56
N CYS A 86 3.93 -7.74 19.69
CA CYS A 86 4.36 -7.07 18.48
C CYS A 86 4.28 -7.98 17.24
N GLY A 87 3.84 -9.23 17.43
CA GLY A 87 3.72 -10.22 16.38
C GLY A 87 5.07 -10.87 16.06
N ILE A 88 5.08 -11.64 14.96
CA ILE A 88 6.31 -12.24 14.43
C ILE A 88 7.22 -11.17 13.80
N ASP A 89 8.52 -11.44 13.75
CA ASP A 89 9.45 -10.57 13.05
C ASP A 89 9.34 -10.83 11.54
N THR A 90 9.15 -9.77 10.77
CA THR A 90 8.96 -9.85 9.31
C THR A 90 9.73 -8.78 8.58
N GLU A 91 10.20 -9.11 7.40
CA GLU A 91 10.80 -8.20 6.43
C GLU A 91 10.06 -8.27 5.10
N ILE A 92 9.94 -7.13 4.41
CA ILE A 92 9.39 -7.12 3.05
C ILE A 92 10.59 -7.22 2.11
N ASP A 93 10.79 -8.40 1.52
CA ASP A 93 11.93 -8.67 0.63
C ASP A 93 11.76 -7.93 -0.70
N SER A 94 10.53 -7.90 -1.21
CA SER A 94 10.23 -7.19 -2.45
C SER A 94 8.81 -6.63 -2.50
N ILE A 95 8.68 -5.54 -3.26
CA ILE A 95 7.41 -4.96 -3.67
C ILE A 95 7.50 -4.72 -5.17
N SER A 96 6.42 -5.03 -5.89
CA SER A 96 6.25 -4.65 -7.28
C SER A 96 4.88 -4.07 -7.52
N VAL A 97 4.79 -3.13 -8.46
CA VAL A 97 3.54 -2.53 -8.92
C VAL A 97 3.42 -2.71 -10.42
N SER A 98 2.22 -3.06 -10.88
CA SER A 98 1.89 -3.18 -12.29
C SER A 98 0.61 -2.41 -12.60
N GLY A 99 0.51 -1.80 -13.77
CA GLY A 99 -0.65 -1.01 -14.19
C GLY A 99 -0.60 0.48 -13.79
N ALA A 100 0.43 0.91 -13.05
CA ALA A 100 0.68 2.32 -12.74
C ALA A 100 2.18 2.63 -12.73
N THR A 101 2.54 3.89 -12.96
CA THR A 101 3.89 4.40 -12.73
C THR A 101 4.11 4.52 -11.22
N SER A 102 5.20 3.96 -10.72
CA SER A 102 5.47 3.92 -9.28
C SER A 102 6.95 4.06 -8.94
N GLU A 103 7.21 4.62 -7.77
CA GLU A 103 8.49 4.57 -7.07
C GLU A 103 8.31 3.78 -5.77
N ILE A 104 9.27 2.91 -5.45
CA ILE A 104 9.22 2.01 -4.30
C ILE A 104 10.46 2.26 -3.45
N ASP A 105 10.22 2.63 -2.20
CA ASP A 105 11.22 2.71 -1.14
C ASP A 105 10.97 1.56 -0.17
N LEU A 106 11.75 0.48 -0.32
CA LEU A 106 11.64 -0.72 0.51
C LEU A 106 12.05 -0.46 1.97
N GLU A 107 13.08 0.37 2.18
CA GLU A 107 13.59 0.70 3.51
C GLU A 107 12.50 1.37 4.36
N ASN A 108 11.79 2.34 3.76
CA ASN A 108 10.69 3.04 4.41
C ASN A 108 9.32 2.41 4.14
N LYS A 109 9.27 1.24 3.48
CA LYS A 109 8.04 0.51 3.13
C LYS A 109 7.00 1.41 2.46
N THR A 110 7.47 2.32 1.61
CA THR A 110 6.67 3.37 0.99
C THR A 110 6.60 3.15 -0.51
N ILE A 111 5.39 3.30 -1.05
CA ILE A 111 5.10 3.21 -2.47
C ILE A 111 4.49 4.53 -2.89
N THR A 112 5.10 5.21 -3.84
CA THR A 112 4.57 6.44 -4.43
C THR A 112 4.05 6.12 -5.82
N LEU A 113 2.78 6.41 -6.06
CA LEU A 113 2.10 6.20 -7.33
C LEU A 113 1.90 7.54 -8.02
N PHE A 114 2.18 7.58 -9.32
CA PHE A 114 1.97 8.75 -10.16
C PHE A 114 0.78 8.47 -11.08
N ILE A 115 -0.21 9.35 -11.03
CA ILE A 115 -1.42 9.27 -11.87
C ILE A 115 -1.60 10.54 -12.69
N ILE A 116 -2.22 10.40 -13.86
CA ILE A 116 -2.43 11.47 -14.87
C ILE A 116 -3.83 12.07 -14.75
#